data_AF-A0A3D0K1F0-F1
#
_entry.id   AF-A0A3D0K1F0-F1
#
_cell.length_a   1.000
_cell.length_b   1.000
_cell.length_c   1.000
_cell.angle_alpha   90.00
_cell.angle_beta   90.00
_cell.angle_gamma   90.00
#
_symmetry.space_group_name_H-M   'P 1'
#
loop_
_entity.id
_entity.type
_entity.pdbx_description
1 polymer ?
#
loop_
_entity_poly.entity_id
_entity_poly.type
_entity_poly.pdbx_seq_one_letter_code
_entity_poly.pdbx_strand_id
1 'polypeptide(L)'
;MNLTVRLATVFLLTLFSFMSFVGIRSMFVTSITAPARSSVGLEPVPIAVVCLILMLLVCWVAFLWELPSVLGNLKARKRLGHGRCGRCGYPLPKGGSRCTECGSSLVPPKPLELSLQWVERAVLLLVGCWLLGVSVGEGWIQLDQRDASIRLIESRAVDPEVDQITWDRRWPGIGELRVRWRPLPDAGE
;
A
#
# COMPACT_ATOMS: atom_id res chain seq x y z
N MET A 1 0.60 -2.29 21.87
CA MET A 1 -0.62 -2.71 21.13
C MET A 1 -1.02 -1.71 20.05
N ASN A 2 -1.08 -0.39 20.33
CA ASN A 2 -1.52 0.61 19.34
C ASN A 2 -0.62 0.73 18.10
N LEU A 3 0.70 0.61 18.26
CA LEU A 3 1.65 0.72 17.14
C LEU A 3 1.56 -0.49 16.20
N THR A 4 1.45 -1.70 16.74
CA THR A 4 1.39 -2.95 15.97
C THR A 4 0.20 -2.98 15.03
N VAL A 5 -0.99 -2.59 15.51
CA VAL A 5 -2.20 -2.54 14.67
C VAL A 5 -2.03 -1.53 13.53
N ARG A 6 -1.50 -0.34 13.84
CA ARG A 6 -1.25 0.70 12.85
C ARG A 6 -0.24 0.28 11.78
N LEU A 7 0.88 -0.33 12.18
CA LEU A 7 1.88 -0.87 11.26
C LEU A 7 1.29 -1.99 10.40
N ALA A 8 0.50 -2.89 10.99
CA ALA A 8 -0.18 -3.95 10.25
C ALA A 8 -1.17 -3.37 9.22
N THR A 9 -1.94 -2.33 9.56
CA THR A 9 -2.85 -1.65 8.63
C THR A 9 -2.09 -1.07 7.44
N VAL A 10 -1.01 -0.33 7.67
CA VAL A 10 -0.18 0.25 6.60
C VAL A 10 0.42 -0.85 5.73
N PHE A 11 0.98 -1.89 6.36
CA PHE A 11 1.58 -3.01 5.66
C PHE A 11 0.56 -3.71 4.76
N LEU A 12 -0.63 -4.04 5.27
CA LEU A 12 -1.68 -4.73 4.51
C LEU A 12 -2.19 -3.89 3.34
N LEU A 13 -2.45 -2.59 3.54
CA LEU A 13 -2.90 -1.71 2.48
C LEU A 13 -1.84 -1.52 1.39
N THR A 14 -0.58 -1.34 1.78
CA THR A 14 0.54 -1.19 0.84
C THR A 14 0.76 -2.49 0.07
N LEU A 15 0.74 -3.63 0.76
CA LEU A 15 0.90 -4.95 0.14
C LEU A 15 -0.24 -5.24 -0.84
N PHE A 16 -1.49 -4.93 -0.47
CA PHE A 16 -2.63 -5.09 -1.37
C PHE A 16 -2.48 -4.22 -2.62
N SER A 17 -2.09 -2.95 -2.47
CA SER A 17 -1.86 -2.06 -3.61
C SER A 17 -0.73 -2.57 -4.50
N PHE A 18 0.39 -3.01 -3.92
CA PHE A 18 1.52 -3.57 -4.63
C PHE A 18 1.13 -4.83 -5.43
N MET A 19 0.51 -5.81 -4.78
CA MET A 19 0.10 -7.06 -5.43
C MET A 19 -0.94 -6.83 -6.52
N SER A 20 -1.91 -5.94 -6.28
CA SER A 20 -2.91 -5.56 -7.28
C SER A 20 -2.27 -4.90 -8.50
N PHE A 21 -1.35 -3.96 -8.27
CA PHE A 21 -0.65 -3.28 -9.35
C PHE A 21 0.22 -4.24 -10.16
N VAL A 22 1.08 -5.02 -9.49
CA VAL A 22 1.98 -5.95 -10.17
C VAL A 22 1.19 -7.01 -10.95
N GLY A 23 0.15 -7.59 -10.34
CA GLY A 23 -0.66 -8.62 -10.98
C GLY A 23 -1.41 -8.10 -12.21
N ILE A 24 -2.03 -6.93 -12.13
CA ILE A 24 -2.72 -6.33 -13.29
C ILE A 24 -1.70 -5.95 -14.36
N ARG A 25 -0.61 -5.26 -13.99
CA ARG A 25 0.41 -4.81 -14.94
C ARG A 25 1.10 -5.98 -15.63
N SER A 26 1.36 -7.09 -14.94
CA SER A 26 1.96 -8.28 -15.57
C SER A 26 1.02 -8.96 -16.57
N MET A 27 -0.31 -8.93 -16.33
CA MET A 27 -1.30 -9.45 -17.28
C MET A 27 -1.42 -8.60 -18.55
N PHE A 28 -1.30 -7.28 -18.43
CA PHE A 28 -1.42 -6.37 -19.58
C PHE A 28 -0.12 -6.22 -20.37
N VAL A 29 1.05 -6.32 -19.72
CA VAL A 29 2.35 -6.22 -20.39
C VAL A 29 2.87 -7.61 -20.70
N THR A 30 2.57 -8.09 -21.90
CA THR A 30 3.03 -9.41 -22.38
C THR A 30 4.18 -9.30 -23.38
N SER A 31 4.47 -8.11 -23.90
CA SER A 31 5.57 -7.89 -24.83
C SER A 31 6.29 -6.56 -24.62
N ILE A 32 7.61 -6.57 -24.72
CA ILE A 32 8.47 -5.37 -24.70
C ILE A 32 9.49 -5.43 -25.84
N THR A 33 10.13 -4.30 -26.15
CA THR A 33 11.22 -4.22 -27.11
C THR A 33 12.55 -3.88 -26.45
N ALA A 34 13.64 -4.50 -26.90
CA ALA A 34 15.01 -4.19 -26.49
C ALA A 34 15.84 -3.67 -27.69
N PRO A 35 16.81 -2.76 -27.47
CA PRO A 35 17.15 -2.16 -26.18
C PRO A 35 16.03 -1.24 -25.68
N ALA A 36 15.69 -1.40 -24.40
CA ALA A 36 14.58 -0.68 -23.80
C ALA A 36 14.92 0.81 -23.72
N ARG A 37 14.20 1.67 -24.46
CA ARG A 37 14.09 3.07 -24.05
C ARG A 37 13.35 3.07 -22.72
N SER A 38 13.78 3.89 -21.77
CA SER A 38 13.05 4.18 -20.54
C SER A 38 11.72 4.85 -20.90
N SER A 39 10.75 4.07 -21.34
CA SER A 39 9.39 4.52 -21.51
C SER A 39 8.78 4.61 -20.11
N VAL A 40 9.08 5.71 -19.42
CA VAL A 40 8.17 6.26 -18.40
C VAL A 40 6.93 6.74 -19.18
N GLY A 41 6.20 5.80 -19.75
CA GLY A 41 5.02 6.05 -20.56
C GLY A 41 3.83 6.36 -19.65
N LEU A 42 2.75 6.87 -20.23
CA LEU A 42 1.46 7.00 -19.55
C LEU A 42 0.75 5.65 -19.35
N GLU A 43 1.32 4.56 -19.86
CA GLU A 43 0.75 3.21 -19.77
C GLU A 43 0.45 2.67 -18.36
N PRO A 44 1.23 2.95 -17.29
CA PRO A 44 0.91 2.46 -15.96
C PRO A 44 -0.18 3.30 -15.30
N VAL A 45 -0.53 4.48 -15.82
CA VAL A 45 -1.50 5.40 -15.18
C VAL A 45 -2.91 4.79 -15.12
N PRO A 46 -3.50 4.24 -16.21
CA PRO A 46 -4.80 3.58 -16.13
C PRO A 46 -4.81 2.42 -15.13
N ILE A 47 -3.72 1.66 -15.06
CA ILE A 47 -3.58 0.53 -14.13
C ILE A 47 -3.52 1.03 -12.70
N ALA A 48 -2.75 2.08 -12.42
CA ALA A 48 -2.69 2.72 -11.10
C ALA A 48 -4.06 3.23 -10.66
N VAL A 49 -4.85 3.81 -11.56
CA VAL A 49 -6.24 4.24 -11.28
C VAL A 49 -7.14 3.06 -10.97
N VAL A 50 -7.06 1.96 -11.74
CA VAL A 50 -7.82 0.73 -11.44
C VAL A 50 -7.44 0.18 -10.06
N CYS A 51 -6.14 0.18 -9.71
CA CYS A 51 -5.70 -0.23 -8.37
C CYS A 51 -6.28 0.68 -7.28
N LEU A 52 -6.38 1.99 -7.52
CA LEU A 52 -7.01 2.92 -6.56
C LEU A 52 -8.50 2.58 -6.36
N ILE A 53 -9.21 2.22 -7.43
CA ILE A 53 -10.61 1.78 -7.35
C ILE A 53 -10.71 0.48 -6.53
N LEU A 54 -9.81 -0.48 -6.76
CA LEU A 54 -9.77 -1.74 -5.99
C LEU A 54 -9.47 -1.49 -4.50
N MET A 55 -8.65 -0.49 -4.17
CA MET A 55 -8.41 -0.10 -2.79
C MET A 55 -9.70 0.34 -2.07
N LEU A 56 -10.72 0.81 -2.80
CA LEU A 56 -12.02 1.14 -2.20
C LEU A 56 -12.73 -0.10 -1.66
N LEU A 57 -12.51 -1.30 -2.22
CA LEU A 57 -13.09 -2.54 -1.69
C LEU A 57 -12.53 -2.91 -0.31
N VAL A 58 -11.31 -2.46 -0.02
CA VAL A 58 -10.62 -2.66 1.26
C VAL A 58 -10.51 -1.38 2.07
N CYS A 59 -11.23 -0.30 1.70
CA CYS A 59 -11.13 0.98 2.40
C CYS A 59 -11.53 0.88 3.87
N TRP A 60 -12.40 -0.08 4.20
CA TRP A 60 -12.81 -0.34 5.57
C TRP A 60 -11.65 -0.74 6.49
N VAL A 61 -10.56 -1.30 5.93
CA VAL A 61 -9.32 -1.62 6.67
C VAL A 61 -8.68 -0.34 7.22
N ALA A 62 -8.85 0.81 6.57
CA ALA A 62 -8.38 2.10 7.08
C ALA A 62 -9.05 2.47 8.42
N PHE A 63 -10.28 2.01 8.69
CA PHE A 63 -10.91 2.22 10.01
C PHE A 63 -10.21 1.45 11.14
N LEU A 64 -9.47 0.38 10.83
CA LEU A 64 -8.68 -0.34 11.84
C LEU A 64 -7.55 0.54 12.42
N TRP A 65 -7.13 1.58 11.70
CA TRP A 65 -6.16 2.57 12.18
C TRP A 65 -6.61 3.27 13.46
N GLU A 66 -7.92 3.54 13.59
CA GLU A 66 -8.52 4.21 14.74
C GLU A 66 -9.07 3.22 15.79
N LEU A 67 -9.14 1.92 15.48
CA LEU A 67 -9.60 0.88 16.41
C LEU A 67 -8.95 0.95 17.80
N PRO A 68 -7.62 1.21 17.95
CA PRO A 68 -7.02 1.31 19.27
C PRO A 68 -7.54 2.50 20.08
N SER A 69 -7.84 3.62 19.41
CA SER A 69 -8.46 4.81 20.00
C SER A 69 -9.89 4.50 20.48
N VAL A 70 -10.67 3.80 19.65
CA VAL A 70 -12.05 3.38 19.96
C VAL A 70 -12.09 2.46 21.17
N LEU A 71 -11.26 1.42 21.18
CA LEU A 71 -11.18 0.46 22.28
C LEU A 71 -10.72 1.12 23.59
N GLY A 72 -9.82 2.09 23.51
CA GLY A 72 -9.40 2.91 24.65
C GLY A 72 -10.57 3.69 25.24
N ASN A 73 -11.33 4.39 24.40
CA ASN A 73 -12.50 5.16 24.82
C ASN A 73 -13.62 4.27 25.41
N LEU A 74 -13.90 3.12 24.79
CA LEU A 74 -14.87 2.15 25.31
C LEU A 74 -14.47 1.63 26.70
N LYS A 75 -13.21 1.26 26.89
CA LYS A 75 -12.69 0.82 28.19
C LYS A 75 -12.77 1.93 29.23
N ALA A 76 -12.42 3.16 28.86
CA ALA A 76 -12.51 4.32 29.76
C ALA A 76 -13.95 4.62 30.18
N ARG A 77 -14.90 4.60 29.24
CA ARG A 77 -16.34 4.76 29.52
C ARG A 77 -16.88 3.66 30.44
N LYS A 78 -16.54 2.41 30.14
CA LYS A 78 -16.95 1.27 30.98
C LYS A 78 -16.44 1.45 32.41
N ARG A 79 -15.17 1.82 32.59
CA ARG A 79 -14.59 2.06 33.93
C ARG A 79 -15.30 3.20 34.66
N LEU A 80 -15.54 4.33 33.99
CA LEU A 80 -16.26 5.47 34.57
C LEU A 80 -17.68 5.09 35.00
N GLY A 81 -18.40 4.30 34.20
CA GLY A 81 -19.74 3.78 34.54
C GLY A 81 -19.76 2.86 35.77
N HIS A 82 -18.62 2.26 36.14
CA HIS A 82 -18.48 1.45 37.36
C HIS A 82 -17.89 2.26 38.53
N GLY A 83 -17.88 3.60 38.45
CA GLY A 83 -17.28 4.45 39.49
C GLY A 83 -15.76 4.32 39.59
N ARG A 84 -15.07 3.94 38.51
CA ARG A 84 -13.61 3.83 38.44
C ARG A 84 -13.02 4.83 37.45
N CYS A 85 -11.79 5.26 37.69
CA CYS A 85 -11.08 6.16 36.78
C CYS A 85 -10.93 5.53 35.39
N GLY A 86 -11.29 6.28 34.33
CA GLY A 86 -11.15 5.82 32.94
C GLY A 86 -9.71 5.49 32.53
N ARG A 87 -8.72 6.16 33.13
CA ARG A 87 -7.29 6.01 32.82
C ARG A 87 -6.61 4.92 33.65
N CYS A 88 -6.50 5.10 34.97
CA CYS A 88 -5.79 4.16 35.85
C CYS A 88 -6.68 3.03 36.41
N GLY A 89 -8.01 3.16 36.37
CA GLY A 89 -8.93 2.13 36.90
C GLY A 89 -9.17 2.20 38.41
N TYR A 90 -8.60 3.17 39.13
CA TYR A 90 -8.79 3.33 40.58
C TYR A 90 -10.22 3.75 40.93
N PRO A 91 -10.81 3.29 42.06
CA PRO A 91 -12.14 3.73 42.51
C PRO A 91 -12.22 5.25 42.69
N LEU A 92 -13.31 5.87 42.24
CA LEU A 92 -13.49 7.31 42.32
C LEU A 92 -14.20 7.70 43.63
N PRO A 93 -13.68 8.68 44.39
CA PRO A 93 -14.41 9.24 45.51
C PRO A 93 -15.64 10.01 45.01
N LYS A 94 -16.74 9.97 45.80
CA LYS A 94 -17.98 10.68 45.48
C LYS A 94 -17.72 12.20 45.43
N GLY A 95 -18.06 12.85 44.32
CA GLY A 95 -18.03 14.32 44.19
C GLY A 95 -16.71 14.95 43.73
N GLY A 96 -15.68 14.16 43.38
CA GLY A 96 -14.44 14.68 42.82
C GLY A 96 -14.54 15.02 41.33
N SER A 97 -13.75 15.99 40.84
CA SER A 97 -13.60 16.31 39.40
C SER A 97 -12.35 15.70 38.77
N ARG A 98 -11.44 15.17 39.60
CA ARG A 98 -10.17 14.53 39.21
C ARG A 98 -9.95 13.25 39.99
N CYS A 99 -9.25 12.30 39.37
CA CYS A 99 -8.78 11.10 40.04
C CYS A 99 -7.67 11.45 41.04
N THR A 100 -7.78 10.96 42.27
CA THR A 100 -6.81 11.19 43.36
C THR A 100 -5.46 10.52 43.11
N GLU A 101 -5.43 9.43 42.36
CA GLU A 101 -4.20 8.68 42.06
C GLU A 101 -3.45 9.24 40.85
N CYS A 102 -4.12 9.37 39.71
CA CYS A 102 -3.45 9.74 38.45
C CYS A 102 -3.69 11.19 38.02
N GLY A 103 -4.41 11.97 38.82
CA GLY A 103 -4.75 13.37 38.53
C GLY A 103 -5.66 13.57 37.31
N SER A 104 -6.07 12.51 36.62
CA SER A 104 -6.85 12.63 35.38
C SER A 104 -8.24 13.20 35.65
N SER A 105 -8.70 14.07 34.75
CA SER A 105 -10.05 14.61 34.80
C SER A 105 -11.10 13.49 34.63
N LEU A 106 -12.20 13.60 35.38
CA LEU A 106 -13.31 12.65 35.34
C LEU A 106 -14.36 12.99 34.28
N VAL A 107 -14.01 13.87 33.34
CA VAL A 107 -14.86 14.19 32.20
C VAL A 107 -15.04 12.93 31.34
N PRO A 108 -16.29 12.49 31.09
CA PRO A 108 -16.53 11.35 30.22
C PRO A 108 -15.97 11.64 28.83
N PRO A 109 -15.23 10.69 28.21
CA PRO A 109 -14.72 10.90 26.87
C PRO A 109 -15.90 11.11 25.91
N LYS A 110 -15.75 12.06 24.98
CA LYS A 110 -16.78 12.40 23.99
C LYS A 110 -17.28 11.15 23.26
N PRO A 111 -18.57 11.12 22.87
CA PRO A 111 -19.09 10.03 22.05
C PRO A 111 -18.27 9.90 20.78
N LEU A 112 -18.21 8.67 20.27
CA LEU A 112 -17.46 8.35 19.07
C LEU A 112 -18.20 8.95 17.87
N GLU A 113 -17.92 10.21 17.57
CA GLU A 113 -18.50 10.89 16.41
C GLU A 113 -17.59 10.68 15.21
N LEU A 114 -18.20 10.27 14.10
CA LEU A 114 -17.55 10.09 12.82
C LEU A 114 -17.22 11.48 12.26
N SER A 115 -16.09 12.02 12.72
CA SER A 115 -15.67 13.38 12.36
C SER A 115 -15.05 13.41 10.97
N LEU A 116 -15.14 14.56 10.30
CA LEU A 116 -14.49 14.79 9.01
C LEU A 116 -12.98 14.48 9.05
N GLN A 117 -12.34 14.77 10.18
CA GLN A 117 -10.91 14.49 10.42
C GLN A 117 -10.58 12.98 10.32
N TRP A 118 -11.52 12.10 10.68
CA TRP A 118 -11.31 10.65 10.56
C TRP A 118 -11.34 10.20 9.11
N VAL A 119 -12.28 10.76 8.34
CA VAL A 119 -12.40 10.51 6.90
C VAL A 119 -11.15 11.02 6.19
N GLU A 120 -10.71 12.25 6.50
CA GLU A 120 -9.49 12.84 5.94
C GLU A 120 -8.25 11.96 6.19
N ARG A 121 -8.04 11.51 7.43
CA ARG A 121 -6.92 10.62 7.77
C ARG A 121 -7.01 9.28 7.05
N ALA A 122 -8.21 8.70 6.95
CA ALA A 122 -8.42 7.44 6.25
C ALA A 122 -8.10 7.58 4.75
N VAL A 123 -8.52 8.68 4.11
CA VAL A 123 -8.23 9.00 2.72
C VAL A 123 -6.73 9.20 2.51
N LEU A 124 -6.07 10.00 3.35
CA LEU A 124 -4.62 10.22 3.27
C LEU A 124 -3.84 8.92 3.45
N LEU A 125 -4.26 8.06 4.38
CA LEU A 125 -3.67 6.74 4.60
C LEU A 125 -3.83 5.84 3.37
N LEU A 126 -5.04 5.79 2.79
CA LEU A 126 -5.35 5.03 1.59
C LEU A 126 -4.51 5.47 0.40
N VAL A 127 -4.52 6.78 0.10
CA VAL A 127 -3.77 7.36 -1.02
C VAL A 127 -2.26 7.19 -0.82
N GLY A 128 -1.75 7.37 0.41
CA GLY A 128 -0.35 7.16 0.73
C GLY A 128 0.10 5.71 0.51
N CYS A 129 -0.67 4.74 1.02
CA CYS A 129 -0.37 3.31 0.83
C CYS A 129 -0.51 2.89 -0.64
N TRP A 130 -1.49 3.44 -1.35
CA TRP A 130 -1.67 3.22 -2.78
C TRP A 130 -0.45 3.69 -3.57
N LEU A 131 -0.06 4.96 -3.38
CA LEU A 131 1.07 5.56 -4.09
C LEU A 131 2.36 4.78 -3.83
N LEU A 132 2.59 4.39 -2.57
CA LEU A 132 3.75 3.58 -2.19
C LEU A 132 3.74 2.22 -2.88
N GLY A 133 2.61 1.49 -2.84
CA GLY A 133 2.48 0.17 -3.46
C GLY A 133 2.66 0.20 -4.97
N VAL A 134 2.08 1.21 -5.65
CA VAL A 134 2.24 1.41 -7.10
C VAL A 134 3.69 1.74 -7.44
N SER A 135 4.32 2.65 -6.71
CA SER A 135 5.71 3.07 -6.99
C SER A 135 6.69 1.90 -6.84
N VAL A 136 6.54 1.11 -5.78
CA VAL A 136 7.36 -0.09 -5.55
C VAL A 136 7.07 -1.16 -6.61
N GLY A 137 5.79 -1.35 -6.97
CA GLY A 137 5.39 -2.31 -8.01
C GLY A 137 5.93 -1.97 -9.39
N GLU A 138 5.89 -0.69 -9.78
CA GLU A 138 6.46 -0.20 -11.03
C GLU A 138 7.97 -0.38 -11.06
N GLY A 139 8.67 -0.02 -9.97
CA GLY A 139 10.10 -0.26 -9.84
C GLY A 139 10.46 -1.74 -9.99
N TRP A 140 9.67 -2.64 -9.41
CA TRP A 140 9.87 -4.08 -9.54
C TRP A 140 9.72 -4.58 -10.98
N ILE A 141 8.68 -4.12 -11.68
CA ILE A 141 8.43 -4.51 -13.07
C ILE A 141 9.51 -3.98 -14.00
N GLN A 142 9.98 -2.76 -13.78
CA GLN A 142 11.07 -2.19 -14.58
C GLN A 142 12.37 -2.98 -14.40
N LEU A 143 12.67 -3.44 -13.18
CA LEU A 143 13.82 -4.31 -12.93
C LEU A 143 13.68 -5.67 -13.64
N ASP A 144 12.50 -6.31 -13.58
CA ASP A 144 12.23 -7.58 -14.29
C ASP A 144 12.36 -7.42 -15.81
N GLN A 145 11.82 -6.34 -16.37
CA GLN A 145 11.95 -6.02 -17.80
C GLN A 145 13.39 -5.73 -18.21
N ARG A 146 14.16 -5.06 -17.34
CA ARG A 146 15.57 -4.79 -17.57
C ARG A 146 16.37 -6.09 -17.63
N ASP A 147 16.19 -6.98 -16.66
CA ASP A 147 16.86 -8.29 -16.64
C ASP A 147 16.52 -9.10 -17.90
N ALA A 148 15.25 -9.10 -18.31
CA ALA A 148 14.81 -9.76 -19.54
C ALA A 148 15.46 -9.15 -20.80
N SER A 149 15.60 -7.82 -20.86
CA SER A 149 16.27 -7.15 -21.98
C SER A 149 17.77 -7.45 -22.05
N ILE A 150 18.45 -7.55 -20.90
CA ILE A 150 19.86 -7.92 -20.82
C ILE A 150 20.05 -9.35 -21.35
N ARG A 151 19.19 -10.29 -20.95
CA ARG A 151 19.23 -11.68 -21.46
C ARG A 151 19.09 -11.77 -22.97
N LEU A 152 18.23 -10.95 -23.59
CA LEU A 152 18.11 -10.93 -25.04
C LEU A 152 19.40 -10.40 -25.70
N ILE A 153 19.99 -9.34 -25.14
CA ILE A 153 21.26 -8.78 -25.62
C ILE A 153 22.38 -9.83 -25.54
N GLU A 154 22.49 -10.54 -24.42
CA GLU A 154 23.47 -11.62 -24.23
C GLU A 154 23.23 -12.77 -25.21
N SER A 155 21.98 -13.15 -25.44
CA SER A 155 21.62 -14.22 -26.37
C SER A 155 21.99 -13.85 -27.82
N ARG A 156 21.72 -12.59 -28.21
CA ARG A 156 22.08 -12.06 -29.54
C ARG A 156 23.59 -11.92 -29.73
N ALA A 157 24.34 -11.67 -28.65
CA ALA A 157 25.81 -11.62 -28.72
C ALA A 157 26.42 -12.99 -29.05
N VAL A 158 25.73 -14.08 -28.71
CA VAL A 158 26.14 -15.46 -29.05
C VAL A 158 25.59 -15.87 -30.41
N ASP A 159 24.31 -15.58 -30.67
CA ASP A 159 23.61 -15.91 -31.91
C ASP A 159 22.87 -14.66 -32.45
N PRO A 160 23.42 -13.99 -33.48
CA PRO A 160 22.84 -12.77 -34.04
C PRO A 160 21.43 -12.93 -34.63
N GLU A 161 21.01 -14.17 -34.94
CA GLU A 161 19.68 -14.46 -35.49
C GLU A 161 18.57 -14.44 -34.42
N VAL A 162 18.93 -14.40 -33.13
CA VAL A 162 17.97 -14.31 -32.04
C VAL A 162 17.37 -12.90 -31.97
N ASP A 163 16.19 -12.77 -32.56
CA ASP A 163 15.38 -11.54 -32.54
C ASP A 163 14.33 -11.51 -31.43
N GLN A 164 14.04 -12.64 -30.77
CA GLN A 164 13.05 -12.69 -29.70
C GLN A 164 13.40 -13.77 -28.67
N ILE A 165 13.15 -13.46 -27.39
CA ILE A 165 13.11 -14.46 -26.32
C ILE A 165 11.79 -14.39 -25.56
N THR A 166 11.44 -15.51 -24.93
CA THR A 166 10.37 -15.57 -23.92
C THR A 166 11.02 -15.57 -22.55
N TRP A 167 10.56 -14.69 -21.67
CA TRP A 167 11.04 -14.52 -20.31
C TRP A 167 9.95 -14.89 -19.31
N ASP A 168 10.23 -15.90 -18.48
CA ASP A 168 9.37 -16.20 -17.34
C ASP A 168 9.54 -15.13 -16.28
N ARG A 169 8.46 -14.40 -15.99
CA ARG A 169 8.51 -13.29 -15.02
C ARG A 169 8.84 -13.81 -13.63
N ARG A 170 9.69 -13.07 -12.93
CA ARG A 170 9.96 -13.35 -11.51
C ARG A 170 8.77 -12.92 -10.65
N TRP A 171 8.49 -13.68 -9.60
CA TRP A 171 7.50 -13.30 -8.58
C TRP A 171 7.79 -11.87 -8.07
N PRO A 172 6.78 -11.01 -7.89
CA PRO A 172 5.33 -11.28 -7.94
C PRO A 172 4.68 -11.12 -9.32
N GLY A 173 5.47 -10.91 -10.36
CA GLY A 173 4.96 -10.94 -11.73
C GLY A 173 4.42 -12.33 -12.08
N ILE A 174 3.34 -12.36 -12.85
CA ILE A 174 2.71 -13.60 -13.31
C ILE A 174 2.74 -13.64 -14.84
N GLY A 175 3.08 -14.80 -15.38
CA GLY A 175 3.06 -15.08 -16.82
C GLY A 175 4.39 -14.86 -17.52
N GLU A 176 4.32 -14.93 -18.85
CA GLU A 176 5.48 -14.81 -19.74
C GLU A 176 5.58 -13.40 -20.33
N LEU A 177 6.80 -12.93 -20.52
CA LEU A 177 7.14 -11.68 -21.16
C LEU A 177 7.90 -11.97 -22.46
N ARG A 178 7.35 -11.56 -23.60
CA ARG A 178 8.05 -11.64 -24.89
C ARG A 178 8.92 -10.41 -25.10
N VAL A 179 10.22 -10.61 -25.21
CA VAL A 179 11.17 -9.51 -25.48
C VAL A 179 11.59 -9.61 -26.93
N ARG A 180 11.29 -8.57 -27.72
CA ARG A 180 11.67 -8.49 -29.14
C ARG A 180 12.82 -7.51 -29.33
N TRP A 181 13.76 -7.87 -30.19
CA TRP A 181 14.76 -6.94 -30.65
C TRP A 181 14.11 -5.89 -31.54
N ARG A 182 14.43 -4.62 -31.29
CA ARG A 182 14.13 -3.51 -32.17
C ARG A 182 15.46 -2.82 -32.45
N PRO A 183 15.97 -2.85 -33.68
CA PRO A 183 17.18 -2.10 -34.01
C PRO A 183 16.97 -0.63 -33.64
N LEU A 184 17.97 -0.02 -33.02
CA LEU A 184 17.96 1.43 -32.90
C LEU A 184 17.87 1.99 -34.32
N PRO A 185 17.01 2.99 -34.59
CA PRO A 185 17.10 3.68 -35.86
C PRO A 185 18.54 4.15 -36.01
N ASP A 186 19.17 3.80 -37.12
CA ASP A 186 20.49 4.31 -37.47
C ASP A 186 20.44 5.81 -37.26
N ALA A 187 21.30 6.33 -36.38
CA ALA A 187 21.58 7.75 -36.33
C ALA A 187 22.31 8.02 -37.64
N GLY A 188 21.54 8.22 -38.71
CA GLY A 188 22.07 8.41 -40.05
C GLY A 188 23.06 9.55 -40.06
N GLU A 189 24.29 9.22 -40.44
CA GLU A 189 25.08 10.02 -41.37
C GLU A 189 24.81 9.50 -42.79
#